data_AF-A0A502GWU9-F1
#
_entry.id   AF-A0A502GWU9-F1
#
_cell.length_a   1.000
_cell.length_b   1.000
_cell.length_c   1.000
_cell.angle_alpha   90.00
_cell.angle_beta   90.00
_cell.angle_gamma   90.00
#
_symmetry.space_group_name_H-M   'P 1'
#
loop_
_entity.id
_entity.type
_entity.pdbx_description
1 polymer ?
#
loop_
_entity_poly.entity_id
_entity_poly.type
_entity_poly.pdbx_seq_one_letter_code
_entity_poly.pdbx_strand_id
1 'polypeptide(L)' 'MDIPSSFHPLPEGLTLSQQQEWYQRCQTARRILAQQVATTGGPDVEILAYLQPYVHGEITLGQAIGRLLNHQACR' A
#
# COMPACT_ATOMS: atom_id res chain seq x y z
N MET A 1 -4.51 5.30 -17.32
CA MET A 1 -5.34 4.38 -16.53
C MET A 1 -5.23 4.81 -15.08
N ASP A 2 -6.22 5.55 -14.59
CA ASP A 2 -6.35 5.86 -13.17
C ASP A 2 -6.69 4.56 -12.43
N ILE A 3 -5.81 4.12 -11.54
CA ILE A 3 -6.16 3.07 -10.58
C ILE A 3 -7.13 3.74 -9.60
N PRO A 4 -8.44 3.39 -9.61
CA PRO A 4 -9.39 3.98 -8.67
C PRO A 4 -8.90 3.67 -7.27
N SER A 5 -8.98 4.67 -6.39
CA SER A 5 -8.47 4.69 -5.02
C SER A 5 -8.61 3.33 -4.30
N SER A 6 -7.63 2.45 -4.47
CA SER A 6 -7.66 1.11 -3.87
C SER A 6 -7.33 1.16 -2.38
N PHE A 7 -6.93 2.35 -1.91
CA PHE A 7 -6.74 2.68 -0.51
C PHE A 7 -7.88 3.59 -0.05
N HIS A 8 -8.22 3.50 1.24
CA HIS A 8 -9.23 4.35 1.85
C HIS A 8 -8.96 5.83 1.60
N PRO A 9 -10.00 6.68 1.56
CA PRO A 9 -9.84 8.12 1.35
C PRO A 9 -8.93 8.74 2.42
N LEU A 10 -8.37 9.91 2.09
CA LEU A 10 -7.55 10.73 2.99
C LEU A 10 -8.27 10.89 4.34
N PRO A 11 -7.63 10.55 5.48
CA PRO A 11 -8.22 10.77 6.79
C PRO A 11 -8.55 12.25 7.03
N GLU A 12 -9.71 12.50 7.65
CA GLU A 12 -10.12 13.87 8.01
C GLU A 12 -9.23 14.45 9.12
N GLY A 13 -9.06 15.78 9.12
CA GLY A 13 -8.33 16.48 10.18
C GLY A 13 -6.80 16.44 10.10
N LEU A 14 -6.21 15.92 9.02
CA LEU A 14 -4.77 15.92 8.80
C LEU A 14 -4.24 17.33 8.44
N THR A 15 -3.09 17.69 9.02
CA THR A 15 -2.31 18.87 8.62
C THR A 15 -1.74 18.72 7.20
N LEU A 16 -1.37 19.81 6.54
CA LEU A 16 -0.76 19.76 5.20
C LEU A 16 0.45 18.81 5.10
N SER A 17 1.31 18.79 6.12
CA SER A 17 2.46 17.86 6.18
C SER A 17 2.01 16.40 6.24
N GLN A 18 1.01 16.10 7.07
CA GLN A 18 0.47 14.74 7.19
C GLN A 18 -0.26 14.30 5.93
N GLN A 19 -0.93 15.22 5.24
CA GLN A 19 -1.53 14.95 3.94
C GLN A 19 -0.45 14.60 2.90
N GLN A 20 0.64 15.37 2.84
CA GLN A 20 1.77 15.08 1.96
C GLN A 20 2.40 13.72 2.24
N GLU A 21 2.62 13.38 3.51
CA GLU A 21 3.10 12.06 3.91
C GLU A 21 2.14 10.95 3.49
N TRP A 22 0.84 11.13 3.71
CA TRP A 22 -0.18 10.17 3.28
C TRP A 22 -0.15 9.96 1.76
N TYR A 23 -0.05 11.04 0.97
CA TYR A 23 0.09 10.94 -0.48
C TYR A 23 1.34 10.18 -0.90
N GLN A 24 2.48 10.42 -0.25
CA GLN A 24 3.71 9.68 -0.51
C GLN A 24 3.55 8.18 -0.19
N ARG A 25 2.93 7.84 0.93
CA ARG A 25 2.67 6.44 1.32
C ARG A 25 1.74 5.75 0.32
N CYS A 26 0.66 6.43 -0.09
CA CYS A 26 -0.24 5.98 -1.15
C CYS A 26 0.50 5.69 -2.46
N GLN A 27 1.38 6.61 -2.91
CA GLN A 27 2.14 6.42 -4.15
C GLN A 27 3.11 5.23 -4.05
N THR A 28 3.79 5.07 -2.93
CA THR A 28 4.66 3.92 -2.68
C THR A 28 3.88 2.60 -2.71
N ALA A 29 2.73 2.55 -2.02
CA ALA A 29 1.88 1.36 -1.98
C ALA A 29 1.35 0.99 -3.38
N ARG A 30 0.95 1.98 -4.20
CA ARG A 30 0.55 1.77 -5.59
C ARG A 30 1.68 1.19 -6.45
N ARG A 31 2.91 1.68 -6.29
CA ARG A 31 4.07 1.14 -7.01
C ARG A 31 4.34 -0.32 -6.64
N ILE A 32 4.24 -0.67 -5.36
CA ILE A 32 4.42 -2.05 -4.89
C ILE A 32 3.35 -2.97 -5.50
N LEU A 33 2.08 -2.55 -5.51
CA LEU A 33 1.00 -3.29 -6.16
C LEU A 33 1.24 -3.49 -7.65
N ALA A 34 1.58 -2.41 -8.37
CA ALA A 34 1.85 -2.48 -9.80
C ALA A 34 3.00 -3.44 -10.12
N GLN A 35 4.08 -3.40 -9.33
CA GLN A 35 5.20 -4.31 -9.47
C GLN A 35 4.78 -5.76 -9.20
N GLN A 36 4.00 -6.01 -8.17
CA GLN A 36 3.55 -7.37 -7.87
C GLN A 36 2.61 -7.93 -8.93
N VAL A 37 1.68 -7.13 -9.45
CA VAL A 37 0.79 -7.54 -10.56
C VAL A 37 1.63 -7.93 -11.77
N ALA A 38 2.66 -7.14 -12.09
CA ALA A 38 3.58 -7.45 -13.18
C ALA A 38 4.38 -8.75 -12.95
N THR A 39 4.73 -9.06 -11.70
CA THR A 39 5.50 -10.27 -11.35
C THR A 39 4.64 -11.53 -11.27
N THR A 40 3.40 -11.43 -10.80
CA THR A 40 2.54 -12.60 -10.50
C THR A 40 1.44 -12.85 -11.54
N GLY A 41 1.25 -11.94 -12.50
CA GLY A 41 0.25 -12.07 -13.55
C GLY A 41 -1.18 -11.70 -13.15
N GLY A 42 -1.39 -11.19 -11.93
CA GLY A 42 -2.71 -10.73 -11.48
C GLY A 42 -2.71 -10.01 -10.13
N PRO A 43 -3.75 -9.21 -9.84
CA PRO A 43 -3.88 -8.51 -8.56
C PRO A 43 -4.16 -9.49 -7.43
N ASP A 44 -3.30 -9.47 -6.41
CA ASP A 44 -3.54 -10.18 -5.16
C ASP A 44 -4.23 -9.26 -4.15
N VAL A 45 -5.48 -9.58 -3.80
CA VAL A 45 -6.30 -8.79 -2.87
C VAL A 45 -5.67 -8.75 -1.47
N GLU A 46 -4.90 -9.76 -1.08
CA GLU A 46 -4.25 -9.81 0.23
C GLU A 46 -3.11 -8.78 0.34
N ILE A 47 -2.49 -8.43 -0.79
CA ILE A 47 -1.42 -7.43 -0.84
C ILE A 47 -1.94 -6.03 -0.57
N LEU A 48 -3.15 -5.73 -1.03
CA LEU A 48 -3.85 -4.49 -0.64
C LEU A 48 -4.01 -4.43 0.89
N ALA A 49 -4.45 -5.52 1.51
CA ALA A 49 -4.63 -5.60 2.96
C ALA A 49 -3.32 -5.42 3.74
N TYR A 50 -2.17 -5.86 3.21
CA TYR A 50 -0.86 -5.65 3.86
C TYR A 50 -0.35 -4.20 3.74
N LEU A 51 -0.69 -3.51 2.65
CA LEU A 51 -0.25 -2.14 2.38
C LEU A 51 -1.16 -1.07 2.99
N GLN A 52 -2.42 -1.41 3.28
CA GLN A 52 -3.40 -0.49 3.84
C GLN A 52 -2.99 0.12 5.20
N PRO A 53 -2.52 -0.65 6.19
CA PRO A 53 -2.06 -0.10 7.47
C PRO A 53 -0.83 0.82 7.30
N TYR A 54 0.01 0.57 6.28
CA TYR A 54 1.14 1.45 5.97
C TYR A 54 0.66 2.80 5.43
N VAL A 55 -0.33 2.79 4.53
CA VAL A 55 -0.94 4.02 4.00
C VAL A 55 -1.57 4.85 5.12
N HIS A 56 -2.22 4.20 6.09
CA HIS A 56 -2.77 4.87 7.27
C HIS A 56 -1.71 5.34 8.28
N GLY A 57 -0.47 4.86 8.18
CA GLY A 57 0.59 5.17 9.13
C GLY A 57 0.59 4.35 10.41
N GLU A 58 -0.19 3.27 10.46
CA GLU A 58 -0.25 2.34 11.58
C GLU A 58 1.01 1.47 11.66
N ILE A 59 1.64 1.20 10.50
CA ILE A 59 2.89 0.43 10.39
C ILE A 59 3.89 1.15 9.49
N THR A 60 5.15 0.78 9.63
CA THR A 60 6.23 1.23 8.75
C THR A 60 6.22 0.48 7.41
N LEU A 61 6.89 1.05 6.40
CA LEU A 61 7.07 0.38 5.10
C LEU A 61 7.78 -0.98 5.26
N GLY A 62 8.79 -1.05 6.13
CA GLY A 62 9.52 -2.30 6.39
C GLY A 62 8.62 -3.41 6.96
N GLN A 63 7.70 -3.06 7.86
CA GLN A 63 6.70 -4.02 8.38
C GLN A 63 5.73 -4.48 7.30
N ALA A 64 5.28 -3.57 6.41
CA ALA A 64 4.41 -3.94 5.29
C ALA A 64 5.11 -4.87 4.30
N ILE A 65 6.36 -4.56 3.93
CA ILE A 65 7.20 -5.42 3.07
C ILE A 65 7.45 -6.79 3.72
N GLY A 66 7.73 -6.83 5.02
CA GLY A 66 7.91 -8.10 5.74
C GLY A 66 6.69 -9.01 5.64
N ARG A 67 5.47 -8.45 5.76
CA ARG A 67 4.22 -9.20 5.55
C ARG A 67 4.08 -9.73 4.12
N LEU A 68 4.44 -8.90 3.13
CA LEU A 68 4.41 -9.29 1.71
C LEU A 68 5.38 -10.44 1.39
N LEU A 69 6.62 -10.36 1.90
CA LEU A 69 7.61 -11.41 1.70
C LEU A 69 7.19 -12.73 2.36
N ASN A 70 6.62 -12.66 3.57
CA ASN A 70 6.10 -13.85 4.25
C ASN A 70 4.95 -14.50 3.47
N HIS A 71 4.04 -13.69 2.91
CA HIS A 71 2.96 -14.18 2.05
C HIS A 71 3.48 -14.91 0.80
N GLN A 72 4.48 -14.34 0.13
CA GLN A 72 5.11 -14.96 -1.04
C GLN A 72 5.85 -16.26 -0.70
N ALA A 73 6.45 -16.37 0.49
CA ALA A 73 7.16 -17.56 0.93
C ALA A 73 6.23 -18.73 1.33
N CYS A 74 4.97 -18.44 1.65
CA CYS A 74 3.96 -19.47 1.99
C CYS A 74 3.16 -19.99 0.79
N ARG A 75 3.44 -19.51 -0.43
CA ARG A 75 2.85 -20.01 -1.69
C ARG A 75 3.85 -20.88 -2.45
#